data_AF-A0AAV4DVH0-F1
#
_entry.id   AF-A0AAV4DVH0-F1
#
_cell.length_a   1.000
_cell.length_b   1.000
_cell.length_c   1.000
_cell.angle_alpha   90.00
_cell.angle_beta   90.00
_cell.angle_gamma   90.00
#
_symmetry.space_group_name_H-M   'P 1'
#
loop_
_entity.id
_entity.type
_entity.pdbx_description
1 polymer ?
#
loop_
_entity_poly.entity_id
_entity_poly.type
_entity_poly.pdbx_seq_one_letter_code
_entity_poly.pdbx_strand_id
1 'polypeptide(L)'
;MASKKVLIDEGEAGGTIYKDQGRNARSTLRCALAMTSASFAMSIFTFAVLILFYELNYAPVAESDQIILANHPAACLPCLKLLRDLSRDALQDPLLQKLDRKIVNNEEICCAYTSDQMSVMFQSAMKLSSNAQVLPQYNVSDFKFSPVSAHKRIIPKKKNEDDSQFNSQSQACEFEPDDPRYGVEHHRGVEISKTGLKILYGGLYYVYTSIQFRSRSPRPCQEFPYKASASYVMRYNANQRGLDPLLKASYTCCETCTSVQETRFVGGLFVLNPGDEIQVSVSGYELVAFNAYSSFLGLVMLGGGPLLAQSNV
;
A
#
# COMPACT_ATOMS: atom_id res chain seq x y z
N MET A 1 -41.03 47.64 45.72
CA MET A 1 -41.62 47.85 47.06
C MET A 1 -42.14 46.52 47.59
N ALA A 2 -41.94 46.25 48.88
CA ALA A 2 -42.29 45.04 49.66
C ALA A 2 -41.47 43.77 49.28
N SER A 3 -40.40 43.36 49.98
CA SER A 3 -40.17 43.08 51.41
C SER A 3 -40.93 41.86 51.93
N LYS A 4 -40.23 40.72 52.08
CA LYS A 4 -40.67 39.63 52.94
C LYS A 4 -39.47 39.08 53.71
N LYS A 5 -39.55 39.26 55.03
CA LYS A 5 -38.59 38.89 56.07
C LYS A 5 -38.41 37.37 56.16
N VAL A 6 -37.16 36.94 56.28
CA VAL A 6 -36.76 35.61 56.76
C VAL A 6 -36.55 35.73 58.27
N LEU A 7 -37.22 34.86 59.04
CA LEU A 7 -37.07 34.74 60.48
C LEU A 7 -36.15 33.55 60.78
N ILE A 8 -35.24 33.79 61.71
CA ILE A 8 -34.24 32.89 62.29
C ILE A 8 -34.94 31.96 63.29
N ASP A 9 -34.47 30.72 63.43
CA ASP A 9 -34.64 29.96 64.66
C ASP A 9 -33.30 29.32 65.06
N GLU A 10 -32.87 29.62 66.28
CA GLU A 10 -31.65 29.15 66.92
C GLU A 10 -31.96 27.89 67.73
N GLY A 11 -31.04 26.93 67.71
CA GLY A 11 -31.09 25.75 68.56
C GLY A 11 -29.69 25.29 68.94
N GLU A 12 -29.16 25.83 70.04
CA GLU A 12 -28.00 25.30 70.76
C GLU A 12 -28.39 24.12 71.66
N ALA A 13 -27.59 23.05 71.59
CA ALA A 13 -27.16 22.19 72.70
C ALA A 13 -26.15 21.18 72.08
N GLY A 14 -24.89 21.07 72.48
CA GLY A 14 -24.36 21.01 73.84
C GLY A 14 -24.12 19.54 74.22
N GLY A 15 -22.85 19.08 74.17
CA GLY A 15 -22.39 17.97 75.02
C GLY A 15 -21.83 16.70 74.36
N THR A 16 -20.49 16.61 74.37
CA THR A 16 -19.66 15.43 74.71
C THR A 16 -19.80 14.10 73.95
N ILE A 17 -18.68 13.58 73.41
CA ILE A 17 -17.93 12.43 73.95
C ILE A 17 -16.78 12.08 72.98
N TYR A 18 -15.57 12.40 73.43
CA TYR A 18 -14.30 11.87 72.94
C TYR A 18 -14.21 10.38 73.31
N LYS A 19 -14.30 9.46 72.33
CA LYS A 19 -13.75 8.08 72.39
C LYS A 19 -14.17 7.25 71.16
N ASP A 20 -13.51 7.43 70.01
CA ASP A 20 -13.41 6.32 69.03
C ASP A 20 -12.25 6.44 68.02
N GLN A 21 -11.08 6.95 68.46
CA GLN A 21 -9.92 7.13 67.58
C GLN A 21 -9.03 5.87 67.41
N GLY A 22 -9.41 4.72 67.97
CA GLY A 22 -8.60 3.50 67.97
C GLY A 22 -9.05 2.40 66.99
N ARG A 23 -10.31 2.39 66.54
CA ARG A 23 -10.83 1.38 65.59
C ARG A 23 -10.70 1.79 64.12
N ASN A 24 -10.66 3.10 63.83
CA ASN A 24 -10.55 3.59 62.46
C ASN A 24 -9.18 3.35 61.82
N ALA A 25 -8.09 3.32 62.58
CA ALA A 25 -6.75 3.09 62.03
C ALA A 25 -6.55 1.66 61.47
N ARG A 26 -7.23 0.66 62.04
CA ARG A 26 -7.17 -0.72 61.52
C ARG A 26 -8.05 -0.93 60.29
N SER A 27 -9.13 -0.17 60.17
CA SER A 27 -10.01 -0.17 58.99
C SER A 27 -9.32 0.50 57.79
N THR A 28 -8.72 1.67 58.00
CA THR A 28 -8.00 2.39 56.95
C THR A 28 -6.76 1.64 56.47
N LEU A 29 -6.03 0.95 57.36
CA LEU A 29 -4.90 0.12 56.98
C LEU A 29 -5.31 -1.09 56.11
N ARG A 30 -6.46 -1.71 56.40
CA ARG A 30 -6.99 -2.83 55.60
C ARG A 30 -7.45 -2.36 54.21
N CYS A 31 -8.09 -1.20 54.12
CA CYS A 31 -8.43 -0.59 52.82
C CYS A 31 -7.19 -0.19 52.03
N ALA A 32 -6.17 0.39 52.69
CA ALA A 32 -4.91 0.76 52.03
C ALA A 32 -4.18 -0.48 51.49
N LEU A 33 -4.08 -1.56 52.29
CA LEU A 33 -3.49 -2.83 51.86
C LEU A 33 -4.25 -3.45 50.68
N ALA A 34 -5.59 -3.45 50.71
CA ALA A 34 -6.41 -3.96 49.62
C ALA A 34 -6.27 -3.14 48.32
N MET A 35 -6.14 -1.81 48.42
CA MET A 35 -5.89 -0.99 47.23
C MET A 35 -4.49 -1.20 46.66
N THR A 36 -3.47 -1.34 47.51
CA THR A 36 -2.11 -1.63 47.03
C THR A 36 -1.98 -3.00 46.36
N SER A 37 -2.68 -4.03 46.85
CA SER A 37 -2.67 -5.35 46.23
C SER A 37 -3.41 -5.36 44.89
N ALA A 38 -4.52 -4.63 44.78
CA ALA A 38 -5.25 -4.48 43.52
C ALA A 38 -4.42 -3.74 42.45
N SER A 39 -3.72 -2.66 42.83
CA SER A 39 -2.83 -1.94 41.91
C SER A 39 -1.66 -2.81 41.43
N PHE A 40 -1.06 -3.61 42.32
CA PHE A 40 0.01 -4.53 41.96
C PHE A 40 -0.46 -5.63 41.00
N ALA A 41 -1.63 -6.22 41.25
CA ALA A 41 -2.22 -7.22 40.38
C ALA A 41 -2.54 -6.68 38.97
N MET A 42 -3.08 -5.45 38.89
CA MET A 42 -3.33 -4.78 37.61
C MET A 42 -2.03 -4.50 36.84
N SER A 43 -0.96 -4.08 37.54
CA SER A 43 0.34 -3.87 36.92
C SER A 43 0.90 -5.16 36.31
N ILE A 44 0.83 -6.29 37.03
CA ILE A 44 1.26 -7.59 36.52
C ILE A 44 0.45 -7.99 35.29
N PHE A 45 -0.88 -7.81 35.33
CA PHE A 45 -1.75 -8.16 34.21
C PHE A 45 -1.41 -7.33 32.96
N THR A 46 -1.21 -6.01 33.09
CA THR A 46 -0.82 -5.16 31.96
C THR A 46 0.55 -5.54 31.40
N PHE A 47 1.51 -5.92 32.25
CA PHE A 47 2.83 -6.35 31.80
C PHE A 47 2.77 -7.69 31.07
N ALA A 48 1.96 -8.64 31.55
CA ALA A 48 1.73 -9.92 30.86
C ALA A 48 1.08 -9.72 29.48
N VAL A 49 0.08 -8.83 29.38
CA VAL A 49 -0.54 -8.49 28.08
C VAL A 49 0.47 -7.85 27.13
N LEU A 50 1.34 -6.95 27.62
CA LEU A 50 2.40 -6.34 26.81
C LEU A 50 3.42 -7.37 26.32
N ILE A 51 3.83 -8.32 27.15
CA ILE A 51 4.71 -9.43 26.74
C ILE A 51 4.01 -10.28 25.68
N LEU A 52 2.73 -10.60 25.85
CA LEU A 52 1.96 -11.40 24.90
C LEU A 52 1.77 -10.65 23.57
N PHE A 53 1.56 -9.34 23.61
CA PHE A 53 1.51 -8.49 22.43
C PHE A 53 2.90 -8.39 21.76
N TYR A 54 3.97 -8.32 22.56
CA TYR A 54 5.33 -8.34 22.04
C TYR A 54 5.62 -9.68 21.35
N GLU A 55 5.33 -10.83 21.96
CA GLU A 55 5.48 -12.14 21.32
C GLU A 55 4.58 -12.31 20.09
N LEU A 56 3.38 -11.73 20.05
CA LEU A 56 2.51 -11.81 18.87
C LEU A 56 2.94 -10.89 17.71
N ASN A 57 3.60 -9.77 17.99
CA ASN A 57 4.03 -8.79 16.97
C ASN A 57 5.53 -8.88 16.62
N TYR A 58 6.33 -9.38 17.55
CA TYR A 58 7.78 -9.57 17.48
C TYR A 58 8.19 -11.02 17.65
N ALA A 59 7.27 -12.00 17.56
CA ALA A 59 7.68 -13.32 17.11
C ALA A 59 8.53 -13.03 15.87
N PRO A 60 9.85 -13.30 15.90
CA PRO A 60 10.61 -13.26 14.68
C PRO A 60 9.79 -14.13 13.75
N VAL A 61 9.53 -13.65 12.53
CA VAL A 61 9.25 -14.56 11.45
C VAL A 61 10.46 -15.48 11.48
N ALA A 62 10.32 -16.60 12.21
CA ALA A 62 11.23 -17.69 12.19
C ALA A 62 11.24 -17.99 10.71
N GLU A 63 12.37 -17.65 10.09
CA GLU A 63 12.71 -18.04 8.76
C GLU A 63 12.51 -19.53 8.76
N SER A 64 11.31 -19.93 8.33
CA SER A 64 10.87 -21.30 8.16
C SER A 64 11.54 -21.78 6.88
N ASP A 65 12.88 -21.74 6.90
CA ASP A 65 13.70 -22.70 6.22
C ASP A 65 13.37 -24.06 6.85
N GLN A 66 12.35 -24.72 6.29
CA GLN A 66 12.60 -25.88 5.46
C GLN A 66 11.30 -26.67 5.14
N ILE A 67 11.10 -26.85 3.82
CA ILE A 67 10.71 -28.11 3.17
C ILE A 67 9.23 -28.50 3.29
N ILE A 68 8.42 -28.07 2.30
CA ILE A 68 7.53 -28.86 1.39
C ILE A 68 6.64 -27.83 0.64
N LEU A 69 7.20 -27.03 -0.27
CA LEU A 69 6.45 -26.44 -1.39
C LEU A 69 7.38 -26.09 -2.56
N ALA A 70 8.46 -26.86 -2.73
CA ALA A 70 9.51 -26.58 -3.72
C ALA A 70 9.12 -26.88 -5.18
N ASN A 71 7.87 -27.27 -5.46
CA ASN A 71 7.45 -27.71 -6.80
C ASN A 71 6.44 -26.78 -7.47
N HIS A 72 6.15 -25.61 -6.91
CA HIS A 72 5.28 -24.65 -7.59
C HIS A 72 6.11 -23.49 -8.13
N PRO A 73 6.18 -23.36 -9.47
CA PRO A 73 6.89 -22.24 -10.07
C PRO A 73 6.15 -20.94 -9.73
N ALA A 74 6.91 -19.90 -9.40
CA ALA A 74 6.39 -18.57 -9.15
C ALA A 74 5.73 -17.97 -10.41
N ALA A 75 6.21 -18.32 -11.61
CA ALA A 75 5.54 -18.03 -12.88
C ALA A 75 5.93 -19.04 -13.96
N CYS A 76 5.03 -19.29 -14.91
CA CYS A 76 5.30 -20.06 -16.13
C CYS A 76 4.63 -19.41 -17.34
N LEU A 77 5.35 -19.36 -18.46
CA LEU A 77 4.86 -18.82 -19.73
C LEU A 77 5.35 -19.71 -20.89
N PRO A 78 4.61 -19.82 -22.00
CA PRO A 78 5.15 -20.44 -23.20
C PRO A 78 6.48 -19.80 -23.62
N CYS A 79 7.52 -20.61 -23.83
CA CYS A 79 8.85 -20.12 -24.17
C CYS A 79 8.84 -19.28 -25.45
N LEU A 80 8.01 -19.64 -26.44
CA LEU A 80 7.83 -18.87 -27.68
C LEU A 80 7.30 -17.45 -27.43
N LYS A 81 6.53 -17.23 -26.36
CA LYS A 81 6.05 -15.90 -25.97
C LYS A 81 7.13 -15.05 -25.29
N LEU A 82 8.32 -15.59 -25.09
CA LEU A 82 9.50 -14.89 -24.59
C LEU A 82 10.52 -14.60 -25.71
N LEU A 83 10.25 -15.05 -26.95
CA LEU A 83 11.15 -14.94 -28.10
C LEU A 83 10.63 -13.98 -29.17
N ARG A 84 11.48 -13.05 -29.59
CA ARG A 84 11.16 -12.05 -30.62
C ARG A 84 11.17 -12.64 -32.03
N ASP A 85 12.05 -13.61 -32.26
CA ASP A 85 12.18 -14.29 -33.54
C ASP A 85 11.80 -15.77 -33.36
N LEU A 86 10.96 -16.28 -34.26
CA LEU A 86 10.46 -17.67 -34.23
C LEU A 86 11.40 -18.63 -34.97
N SER A 87 12.58 -18.15 -35.37
CA SER A 87 13.63 -18.98 -35.96
C SER A 87 14.10 -20.05 -34.97
N ARG A 88 14.45 -21.25 -35.47
CA ARG A 88 14.92 -22.37 -34.63
C ARG A 88 16.16 -22.03 -33.80
N ASP A 89 16.93 -21.02 -34.20
CA ASP A 89 18.10 -20.53 -33.48
C ASP A 89 17.74 -19.68 -32.25
N ALA A 90 16.51 -19.18 -32.15
CA ALA A 90 16.03 -18.46 -30.97
C ALA A 90 15.90 -19.35 -29.72
N LEU A 91 15.86 -20.68 -29.89
CA LEU A 91 15.89 -21.66 -28.79
C LEU A 91 17.26 -21.72 -28.07
N GLN A 92 18.28 -21.06 -28.62
CA GLN A 92 19.59 -20.88 -27.99
C GLN A 92 19.73 -19.55 -27.23
N ASP A 93 18.66 -18.75 -27.04
CA ASP A 93 18.77 -17.51 -26.27
C ASP A 93 19.36 -17.82 -24.87
N PRO A 94 20.51 -17.23 -24.51
CA PRO A 94 21.19 -17.50 -23.25
C PRO A 94 20.35 -17.13 -22.02
N LEU A 95 19.31 -16.30 -22.18
CA LEU A 95 18.35 -16.02 -21.13
C LEU A 95 17.40 -17.21 -20.91
N LEU A 96 16.85 -17.81 -21.97
CA LEU A 96 15.93 -18.94 -21.82
C LEU A 96 16.60 -20.18 -21.23
N GLN A 97 17.91 -20.34 -21.43
CA GLN A 97 18.67 -21.43 -20.82
C GLN A 97 18.73 -21.35 -19.29
N LYS A 98 18.50 -20.17 -18.71
CA LYS A 98 18.44 -19.99 -17.25
C LYS A 98 17.06 -20.34 -16.67
N LEU A 99 16.03 -20.49 -17.50
CA LEU A 99 14.69 -20.88 -17.09
C LEU A 99 14.54 -22.41 -17.12
N ASP A 100 13.70 -22.94 -16.24
CA ASP A 100 13.32 -24.35 -16.29
C ASP A 100 12.33 -24.58 -17.43
N ARG A 101 12.57 -25.60 -18.26
CA ARG A 101 11.79 -25.85 -19.48
C ARG A 101 11.07 -27.17 -19.34
N LYS A 102 9.76 -27.15 -19.56
CA LYS A 102 8.92 -28.35 -19.55
C LYS A 102 7.98 -28.35 -20.74
N ILE A 103 7.74 -29.53 -21.30
CA ILE A 103 6.78 -29.69 -22.38
C ILE A 103 5.44 -30.06 -21.75
N VAL A 104 4.42 -29.23 -21.97
CA VAL A 104 3.06 -29.47 -21.51
C VAL A 104 2.14 -29.31 -22.70
N ASN A 105 1.33 -30.33 -23.00
CA ASN A 105 0.40 -30.32 -24.14
C ASN A 105 1.07 -29.99 -25.48
N ASN A 106 2.28 -30.54 -25.72
CA ASN A 106 3.07 -30.31 -26.93
C ASN A 106 3.54 -28.85 -27.13
N GLU A 107 3.44 -28.02 -26.09
CA GLU A 107 3.97 -26.66 -26.05
C GLU A 107 5.10 -26.60 -25.02
N GLU A 108 6.19 -25.91 -25.37
CA GLU A 108 7.31 -25.71 -24.46
C GLU A 108 7.02 -24.52 -23.53
N ILE A 109 7.02 -24.78 -22.23
CA ILE A 109 6.76 -23.81 -21.17
C ILE A 109 8.04 -23.54 -20.40
N CYS A 110 8.35 -22.26 -20.22
CA CYS A 110 9.47 -21.74 -19.46
C CYS A 110 8.95 -21.29 -18.09
N CYS A 111 9.53 -21.80 -17.02
CA CYS A 111 9.13 -21.56 -15.64
C CYS A 111 10.24 -20.94 -14.81
N ALA A 112 9.84 -20.08 -13.89
CA ALA A 112 10.69 -19.46 -12.89
C ALA A 112 10.29 -19.94 -11.49
N TYR A 113 11.22 -20.60 -10.80
CA TYR A 113 11.07 -21.06 -9.42
C TYR A 113 11.82 -20.16 -8.43
N THR A 114 12.86 -19.47 -8.91
CA THR A 114 13.67 -18.55 -8.10
C THR A 114 13.48 -17.10 -8.55
N SER A 115 13.86 -16.16 -7.67
CA SER A 115 13.99 -14.72 -8.00
C SER A 115 14.84 -14.50 -9.25
N ASP A 116 15.85 -15.35 -9.43
CA ASP A 116 16.81 -15.23 -10.49
C ASP A 116 16.20 -15.57 -11.85
N GLN A 117 15.47 -16.68 -11.89
CA GLN A 117 14.71 -17.09 -13.06
C GLN A 117 13.59 -16.10 -13.36
N MET A 118 12.99 -15.49 -12.33
CA MET A 118 11.97 -14.47 -12.53
C MET A 118 12.54 -13.23 -13.21
N SER A 119 13.73 -12.79 -12.79
CA SER A 119 14.44 -11.65 -13.40
C SER A 119 14.78 -11.91 -14.87
N VAL A 120 15.20 -13.14 -15.19
CA VAL A 120 15.44 -13.60 -16.57
C VAL A 120 14.16 -13.55 -17.40
N MET A 121 13.04 -14.04 -16.86
CA MET A 121 11.75 -14.03 -17.53
C MET A 121 11.30 -12.59 -17.84
N PHE A 122 11.48 -11.66 -16.90
CA PHE A 122 11.21 -10.24 -17.12
C PHE A 122 12.13 -9.62 -18.18
N GLN A 123 13.42 -9.93 -18.15
CA GLN A 123 14.38 -9.43 -19.14
C GLN A 123 13.99 -9.89 -20.56
N SER A 124 13.58 -11.14 -20.72
CA SER A 124 13.10 -11.66 -22.01
C SER A 124 11.81 -10.97 -22.47
N ALA A 125 10.86 -10.75 -21.55
CA ALA A 125 9.62 -9.99 -21.85
C ALA A 125 9.90 -8.54 -22.26
N MET A 126 10.92 -7.90 -21.69
CA MET A 126 11.32 -6.54 -22.09
C MET A 126 11.95 -6.48 -23.48
N LYS A 127 12.77 -7.47 -23.85
CA LYS A 127 13.35 -7.57 -25.20
C LYS A 127 12.26 -7.63 -26.28
N LEU A 128 11.11 -8.24 -25.97
CA LEU A 128 9.95 -8.29 -26.85
C LEU A 128 9.25 -6.95 -27.01
N SER A 129 9.11 -6.20 -25.91
CA SER A 129 8.35 -4.95 -25.86
C SER A 129 9.03 -3.77 -26.56
N SER A 130 10.30 -3.88 -26.94
CA SER A 130 11.06 -2.73 -27.43
C SER A 130 11.84 -3.04 -28.72
N ASN A 131 11.77 -2.12 -29.68
CA ASN A 131 12.83 -1.91 -30.69
C ASN A 131 14.11 -1.34 -30.05
N ALA A 132 14.21 -1.31 -28.71
CA ALA A 132 15.31 -0.70 -27.99
C ALA A 132 16.49 -1.68 -27.93
N GLN A 133 17.67 -1.07 -28.07
CA GLN A 133 18.97 -1.71 -28.07
C GLN A 133 19.12 -2.71 -26.91
N VAL A 134 19.84 -3.79 -27.22
CA VAL A 134 20.27 -4.85 -26.30
C VAL A 134 20.64 -4.25 -24.95
N LEU A 135 19.81 -4.50 -23.92
CA LEU A 135 20.20 -4.25 -22.54
C LEU A 135 21.48 -5.05 -22.28
N PRO A 136 22.53 -4.44 -21.68
CA PRO A 136 23.75 -5.18 -21.34
C PRO A 136 23.39 -6.44 -20.55
N GLN A 137 24.13 -7.54 -20.80
CA GLN A 137 23.95 -8.81 -20.09
C GLN A 137 23.93 -8.55 -18.58
N TYR A 138 22.76 -8.78 -17.98
CA TYR A 138 22.52 -8.54 -16.56
C TYR A 138 22.88 -9.82 -15.81
N ASN A 139 23.86 -9.73 -14.90
CA ASN A 139 24.17 -10.83 -14.00
C ASN A 139 23.20 -10.80 -12.82
N VAL A 140 22.66 -11.94 -12.47
CA VAL A 140 21.55 -12.01 -11.51
C VAL A 140 22.04 -11.81 -10.07
N SER A 141 23.28 -12.18 -9.80
CA SER A 141 23.99 -11.85 -8.56
C SER A 141 24.25 -10.35 -8.38
N ASP A 142 24.07 -9.54 -9.43
CA ASP A 142 24.09 -8.07 -9.34
C ASP A 142 22.69 -7.49 -9.06
N PHE A 143 21.65 -8.33 -9.00
CA PHE A 143 20.31 -7.92 -8.55
C PHE A 143 20.36 -7.63 -7.05
N LYS A 144 20.68 -6.39 -6.74
CA LYS A 144 20.32 -5.76 -5.48
C LYS A 144 19.00 -5.05 -5.74
N PHE A 145 18.03 -5.20 -4.83
CA PHE A 145 16.89 -4.28 -4.82
C PHE A 145 17.45 -2.87 -4.90
N SER A 146 17.11 -2.16 -5.99
CA SER A 146 17.53 -0.80 -6.14
C SER A 146 17.09 -0.04 -4.90
N PRO A 147 17.92 0.86 -4.34
CA PRO A 147 17.46 1.75 -3.29
C PRO A 147 16.29 2.63 -3.77
N VAL A 148 16.04 2.68 -5.08
CA VAL A 148 14.93 3.42 -5.68
C VAL A 148 13.61 2.67 -5.51
N SER A 149 12.79 3.16 -4.59
CA SER A 149 11.43 2.66 -4.35
C SER A 149 10.58 3.75 -3.72
N ALA A 150 9.28 3.71 -3.98
CA ALA A 150 8.31 4.53 -3.28
C ALA A 150 7.02 3.77 -3.03
N HIS A 151 6.39 4.08 -1.91
CA HIS A 151 5.05 3.66 -1.55
C HIS A 151 4.37 4.87 -0.91
N LYS A 152 3.35 5.41 -1.56
CA LYS A 152 2.73 6.68 -1.20
C LYS A 152 1.22 6.57 -1.21
N ARG A 153 0.59 7.01 -0.12
CA ARG A 153 -0.86 7.17 -0.08
C ARG A 153 -1.27 8.20 -1.11
N ILE A 154 -2.43 7.95 -1.67
CA ILE A 154 -3.10 8.88 -2.56
C ILE A 154 -4.05 9.70 -1.69
N ILE A 155 -4.09 11.02 -1.91
CA ILE A 155 -4.96 11.93 -1.16
C ILE A 155 -6.00 12.58 -2.06
N PRO A 156 -7.17 12.97 -1.50
CA PRO A 156 -8.16 13.68 -2.27
C PRO A 156 -7.66 15.10 -2.58
N LYS A 157 -7.92 15.58 -3.80
CA LYS A 157 -7.84 16.98 -4.17
C LYS A 157 -8.88 17.72 -3.32
N LYS A 158 -8.48 18.83 -2.70
CA LYS A 158 -9.40 19.68 -1.95
C LYS A 158 -10.58 20.04 -2.85
N LYS A 159 -11.78 19.58 -2.49
CA LYS A 159 -13.01 19.92 -3.19
C LYS A 159 -13.31 21.40 -3.05
N ASN A 160 -13.87 21.99 -4.10
CA ASN A 160 -14.73 23.15 -3.93
C ASN A 160 -16.08 22.66 -3.41
N GLU A 161 -16.70 23.38 -2.47
CA GLU A 161 -17.94 22.98 -1.79
C GLU A 161 -19.12 22.67 -2.73
N ASP A 162 -19.03 23.03 -4.01
CA ASP A 162 -20.08 22.88 -5.02
C ASP A 162 -20.06 21.54 -5.80
N ASP A 163 -19.03 20.69 -5.61
CA ASP A 163 -18.91 19.39 -6.29
C ASP A 163 -19.65 18.25 -5.55
N SER A 164 -20.93 18.48 -5.23
CA SER A 164 -21.81 17.46 -4.66
C SER A 164 -22.36 16.47 -5.71
N GLN A 165 -21.90 16.57 -6.95
CA GLN A 165 -22.31 15.68 -8.03
C GLN A 165 -21.24 14.64 -8.30
N PHE A 166 -21.68 13.38 -8.30
CA PHE A 166 -20.95 12.24 -8.85
C PHE A 166 -20.52 12.55 -10.30
N ASN A 167 -19.32 13.10 -10.49
CA ASN A 167 -18.77 13.41 -11.81
C ASN A 167 -18.18 12.15 -12.45
N SER A 168 -18.54 11.89 -13.70
CA SER A 168 -18.07 10.74 -14.49
C SER A 168 -16.64 10.91 -15.01
N GLN A 169 -16.11 12.13 -15.02
CA GLN A 169 -14.75 12.40 -15.47
C GLN A 169 -13.73 11.84 -14.47
N SER A 170 -12.66 11.23 -15.00
CA SER A 170 -11.53 10.82 -14.18
C SER A 170 -10.85 12.05 -13.59
N GLN A 171 -10.66 12.07 -12.28
CA GLN A 171 -9.95 13.14 -11.60
C GLN A 171 -8.57 12.65 -11.16
N ALA A 172 -7.54 13.47 -11.38
CA ALA A 172 -6.20 13.20 -10.90
C ALA A 172 -6.19 13.30 -9.37
N CYS A 173 -5.53 12.34 -8.73
CA CYS A 173 -5.31 12.36 -7.31
C CYS A 173 -4.04 13.13 -6.95
N GLU A 174 -3.93 13.54 -5.69
CA GLU A 174 -2.78 14.30 -5.21
C GLU A 174 -1.90 13.45 -4.29
N PHE A 175 -0.67 13.93 -4.05
CA PHE A 175 0.30 13.33 -3.15
C PHE A 175 0.86 14.37 -2.18
N GLU A 176 1.24 13.90 -0.99
CA GLU A 176 1.88 14.69 0.07
C GLU A 176 3.21 14.04 0.47
N PRO A 177 4.11 14.80 1.15
CA PRO A 177 5.29 14.24 1.79
C PRO A 177 4.97 13.07 2.73
N ASP A 178 5.99 12.29 3.10
CA ASP A 178 5.84 11.12 3.98
C ASP A 178 5.23 11.51 5.33
N ASP A 179 4.15 10.81 5.68
CA ASP A 179 3.51 10.97 6.98
C ASP A 179 3.93 9.83 7.93
N PRO A 180 4.76 10.11 8.94
CA PRO A 180 5.34 9.09 9.81
C PRO A 180 4.28 8.34 10.64
N ARG A 181 3.04 8.85 10.73
CA ARG A 181 1.96 8.20 11.48
C ARG A 181 1.51 6.88 10.88
N TYR A 182 1.71 6.66 9.57
CA TYR A 182 1.25 5.44 8.91
C TYR A 182 2.30 4.32 8.89
N GLY A 183 3.59 4.66 8.98
CA GLY A 183 4.70 3.69 9.02
C GLY A 183 4.92 2.86 7.74
N VAL A 184 4.07 3.03 6.72
CA VAL A 184 4.13 2.29 5.44
C VAL A 184 4.58 3.16 4.26
N GLU A 185 4.63 4.48 4.46
CA GLU A 185 5.05 5.41 3.42
C GLU A 185 6.56 5.57 3.38
N HIS A 186 7.09 5.61 2.16
CA HIS A 186 8.46 6.03 1.92
C HIS A 186 8.62 6.51 0.49
N HIS A 187 9.64 7.33 0.26
CA HIS A 187 10.16 7.61 -1.07
C HIS A 187 11.69 7.64 -1.02
N ARG A 188 12.32 6.85 -1.88
CA ARG A 188 13.77 6.76 -2.02
C ARG A 188 14.09 6.77 -3.50
N GLY A 189 14.94 7.70 -3.93
CA GLY A 189 15.35 7.83 -5.34
C GLY A 189 14.24 8.26 -6.30
N VAL A 190 13.14 8.81 -5.79
CA VAL A 190 12.10 9.50 -6.55
C VAL A 190 11.74 10.81 -5.86
N GLU A 191 11.25 11.78 -6.61
CA GLU A 191 10.79 13.07 -6.10
C GLU A 191 9.26 13.06 -5.99
N ILE A 192 8.71 13.48 -4.85
CA ILE A 192 7.27 13.62 -4.66
C ILE A 192 6.84 14.99 -5.19
N SER A 193 5.97 15.00 -6.18
CA SER A 193 5.25 16.19 -6.61
C SER A 193 3.82 16.16 -6.04
N LYS A 194 3.10 17.27 -6.16
CA LYS A 194 1.68 17.30 -5.81
C LYS A 194 0.84 16.38 -6.71
N THR A 195 1.28 16.15 -7.94
CA THR A 195 0.54 15.44 -9.00
C THR A 195 0.99 13.99 -9.20
N GLY A 196 2.15 13.59 -8.66
CA GLY A 196 2.71 12.27 -8.92
C GLY A 196 4.08 11.98 -8.31
N LEU A 197 4.65 10.86 -8.73
CA LEU A 197 6.00 10.42 -8.40
C LEU A 197 6.92 10.68 -9.60
N LYS A 198 7.87 11.59 -9.45
CA LYS A 198 8.83 11.93 -10.51
C LYS A 198 10.07 11.05 -10.44
N ILE A 199 10.38 10.45 -11.57
CA ILE A 199 11.47 9.49 -11.73
C ILE A 199 12.80 10.24 -11.84
N LEU A 200 13.74 9.96 -10.94
CA LEU A 200 15.08 10.56 -10.97
C LEU A 200 16.09 9.71 -11.75
N TYR A 201 15.92 8.39 -11.73
CA TYR A 201 16.84 7.44 -12.35
C TYR A 201 16.14 6.60 -13.40
N GLY A 202 16.67 6.55 -14.62
CA GLY A 202 16.08 5.77 -15.71
C GLY A 202 16.24 4.26 -15.49
N GLY A 203 15.24 3.47 -15.84
CA GLY A 203 15.33 2.02 -15.74
C GLY A 203 14.00 1.28 -15.86
N LEU A 204 14.04 0.00 -15.50
CA LEU A 204 12.85 -0.83 -15.40
C LEU A 204 12.22 -0.68 -14.02
N TYR A 205 10.95 -0.30 -14.00
CA TYR A 205 10.17 -0.15 -12.78
C TYR A 205 9.00 -1.12 -12.77
N TYR A 206 8.78 -1.78 -11.64
CA TYR A 206 7.48 -2.34 -11.31
C TYR A 206 6.64 -1.25 -10.66
N VAL A 207 5.59 -0.81 -11.34
CA VAL A 207 4.65 0.21 -10.88
C VAL A 207 3.35 -0.48 -10.48
N TYR A 208 2.78 -0.10 -9.35
CA TYR A 208 1.54 -0.69 -8.85
C TYR A 208 0.67 0.33 -8.13
N THR A 209 -0.63 0.11 -8.13
CA THR A 209 -1.59 0.90 -7.35
C THR A 209 -2.65 0.00 -6.74
N SER A 210 -3.10 0.36 -5.54
CA SER A 210 -4.32 -0.16 -4.94
C SER A 210 -5.28 1.01 -4.79
N ILE A 211 -6.56 0.82 -5.14
CA ILE A 211 -7.63 1.80 -4.92
C ILE A 211 -8.82 1.09 -4.30
N GLN A 212 -9.31 1.62 -3.20
CA GLN A 212 -10.52 1.13 -2.56
C GLN A 212 -11.71 2.00 -2.92
N PHE A 213 -12.67 1.42 -3.65
CA PHE A 213 -13.98 2.00 -3.89
C PHE A 213 -14.93 1.57 -2.77
N ARG A 214 -15.62 2.53 -2.18
CA ARG A 214 -16.57 2.38 -1.10
C ARG A 214 -17.77 3.29 -1.34
N SER A 215 -18.86 2.73 -1.88
CA SER A 215 -20.14 3.44 -1.92
C SER A 215 -20.81 3.34 -0.55
N ARG A 216 -20.93 4.47 0.15
CA ARG A 216 -21.86 4.60 1.29
C ARG A 216 -23.04 5.43 0.84
N SER A 217 -23.98 4.79 0.15
CA SER A 217 -25.18 5.45 -0.36
C SER A 217 -26.43 4.77 0.17
N PRO A 218 -27.47 5.53 0.56
CA PRO A 218 -28.77 4.94 0.86
C PRO A 218 -29.46 4.39 -0.41
N ARG A 219 -29.02 4.81 -1.60
CA ARG A 219 -29.55 4.37 -2.90
C ARG A 219 -28.70 3.25 -3.51
N PRO A 220 -29.32 2.24 -4.14
CA PRO A 220 -28.63 1.17 -4.84
C PRO A 220 -27.89 1.71 -6.08
N CYS A 221 -26.83 1.02 -6.52
CA CYS A 221 -25.99 1.53 -7.59
C CYS A 221 -26.69 1.69 -8.94
N GLN A 222 -27.78 0.95 -9.20
CA GLN A 222 -28.60 1.14 -10.39
C GLN A 222 -29.13 2.57 -10.56
N GLU A 223 -29.27 3.32 -9.45
CA GLU A 223 -29.72 4.70 -9.42
C GLU A 223 -28.57 5.71 -9.57
N PHE A 224 -27.32 5.25 -9.62
CA PHE A 224 -26.18 6.14 -9.81
C PHE A 224 -26.05 6.55 -11.28
N PRO A 225 -25.62 7.79 -11.56
CA PRO A 225 -25.37 8.24 -12.93
C PRO A 225 -24.34 7.39 -13.68
N TYR A 226 -23.44 6.73 -12.95
CA TYR A 226 -22.46 5.80 -13.49
C TYR A 226 -22.41 4.51 -12.69
N LYS A 227 -22.28 3.39 -13.41
CA LYS A 227 -22.20 2.04 -12.84
C LYS A 227 -20.77 1.48 -12.83
N ALA A 228 -19.85 2.13 -13.53
CA ALA A 228 -18.46 1.70 -13.64
C ALA A 228 -17.52 2.79 -13.10
N SER A 229 -16.52 2.35 -12.34
CA SER A 229 -15.44 3.16 -11.81
C SER A 229 -14.11 2.53 -12.21
N ALA A 230 -13.10 3.35 -12.41
CA ALA A 230 -11.80 2.90 -12.90
C ALA A 230 -10.69 3.71 -12.25
N SER A 231 -9.57 3.06 -12.00
CA SER A 231 -8.31 3.72 -11.67
C SER A 231 -7.35 3.58 -12.85
N TYR A 232 -6.60 4.64 -13.09
CA TYR A 232 -5.63 4.75 -14.16
C TYR A 232 -4.30 5.17 -13.54
N VAL A 233 -3.24 4.45 -13.89
CA VAL A 233 -1.87 4.91 -13.67
C VAL A 233 -1.39 5.50 -14.98
N MET A 234 -1.06 6.78 -14.97
CA MET A 234 -0.66 7.54 -16.14
C MET A 234 0.81 7.93 -16.01
N ARG A 235 1.53 7.93 -17.13
CA ARG A 235 2.86 8.53 -17.25
C ARG A 235 2.71 9.88 -17.92
N TYR A 236 3.14 10.93 -17.24
CA TYR A 236 3.40 12.22 -17.86
C TYR A 236 4.86 12.28 -18.30
N ASN A 237 5.09 12.46 -19.60
CA ASN A 237 6.42 12.66 -20.15
C ASN A 237 6.59 14.13 -20.54
N ALA A 238 7.51 14.84 -19.86
CA ALA A 238 7.73 16.26 -20.09
C ALA A 238 8.20 16.59 -21.53
N ASN A 239 8.92 15.65 -22.17
CA ASN A 239 9.45 15.84 -23.53
C ASN A 239 8.36 15.66 -24.60
N GLN A 240 7.39 14.76 -24.38
CA GLN A 240 6.29 14.49 -25.31
C GLN A 240 5.03 15.31 -25.00
N ARG A 241 4.98 16.01 -23.85
CA ARG A 241 3.84 16.82 -23.38
C ARG A 241 2.50 16.07 -23.44
N GLY A 242 2.52 14.78 -23.10
CA GLY A 242 1.37 13.89 -23.17
C GLY A 242 1.23 13.02 -21.92
N LEU A 243 0.01 12.51 -21.71
CA LEU A 243 -0.31 11.53 -20.67
C LEU A 243 -0.55 10.17 -21.31
N ASP A 244 0.31 9.20 -20.98
CA ASP A 244 0.21 7.83 -21.47
C ASP A 244 -0.39 6.91 -20.40
N PRO A 245 -1.49 6.19 -20.67
CA PRO A 245 -2.01 5.20 -19.73
C PRO A 245 -1.08 3.99 -19.65
N LEU A 246 -0.56 3.71 -18.45
CA LEU A 246 0.27 2.55 -18.16
C LEU A 246 -0.57 1.37 -17.66
N LEU A 247 -1.42 1.62 -16.66
CA LEU A 247 -2.27 0.61 -16.04
C LEU A 247 -3.70 1.11 -15.93
N LYS A 248 -4.65 0.19 -16.04
CA LYS A 248 -6.07 0.44 -15.80
C LYS A 248 -6.64 -0.70 -14.99
N ALA A 249 -7.31 -0.38 -13.88
CA ALA A 249 -8.21 -1.30 -13.20
C ALA A 249 -9.62 -0.73 -13.28
N SER A 250 -10.61 -1.59 -13.49
CA SER A 250 -12.01 -1.18 -13.55
C SER A 250 -12.88 -2.07 -12.70
N TYR A 251 -13.98 -1.49 -12.25
CA TYR A 251 -14.97 -2.09 -11.39
C TYR A 251 -16.34 -1.64 -11.85
N THR A 252 -17.28 -2.58 -11.94
CA THR A 252 -18.69 -2.29 -12.16
C THR A 252 -19.43 -2.62 -10.88
N CYS A 253 -20.24 -1.69 -10.39
CA CYS A 253 -20.98 -1.88 -9.17
C CYS A 253 -22.10 -2.91 -9.29
N CYS A 254 -22.44 -3.53 -8.16
CA CYS A 254 -23.62 -4.35 -8.02
C CYS A 254 -24.89 -3.47 -8.08
N GLU A 255 -25.82 -3.79 -8.98
CA GLU A 255 -26.98 -2.95 -9.27
C GLU A 255 -27.90 -2.72 -8.06
N THR A 256 -28.16 -3.76 -7.27
CA THR A 256 -29.10 -3.73 -6.13
C THR A 256 -28.42 -3.47 -4.80
N CYS A 257 -27.09 -3.42 -4.77
CA CYS A 257 -26.34 -3.24 -3.53
C CYS A 257 -26.33 -1.76 -3.12
N THR A 258 -26.68 -1.50 -1.85
CA THR A 258 -26.64 -0.16 -1.24
C THR A 258 -25.29 0.16 -0.61
N SER A 259 -24.54 -0.86 -0.22
CA SER A 259 -23.18 -0.73 0.29
C SER A 259 -22.28 -1.74 -0.41
N VAL A 260 -21.27 -1.24 -1.14
CA VAL A 260 -20.23 -2.10 -1.71
C VAL A 260 -18.86 -1.53 -1.35
N GLN A 261 -17.95 -2.43 -1.02
CA GLN A 261 -16.55 -2.12 -0.75
C GLN A 261 -15.67 -3.06 -1.57
N GLU A 262 -14.90 -2.47 -2.47
CA GLU A 262 -14.10 -3.20 -3.45
C GLU A 262 -12.72 -2.56 -3.52
N THR A 263 -11.68 -3.37 -3.36
CA THR A 263 -10.29 -2.93 -3.52
C THR A 263 -9.76 -3.49 -4.83
N ARG A 264 -9.22 -2.62 -5.67
CA ARG A 264 -8.61 -2.98 -6.95
C ARG A 264 -7.12 -2.71 -6.91
N PHE A 265 -6.36 -3.79 -7.06
CA PHE A 265 -4.91 -3.75 -7.19
C PHE A 265 -4.52 -4.04 -8.65
N VAL A 266 -3.61 -3.25 -9.20
CA VAL A 266 -3.02 -3.49 -10.52
C VAL A 266 -1.55 -3.10 -10.49
N GLY A 267 -0.71 -3.87 -11.16
CA GLY A 267 0.71 -3.58 -11.30
C GLY A 267 1.27 -4.09 -12.61
N GLY A 268 2.39 -3.52 -13.05
CA GLY A 268 3.05 -3.88 -14.29
C GLY A 268 4.47 -3.32 -14.39
N LEU A 269 5.19 -3.78 -15.41
CA LEU A 269 6.57 -3.40 -15.66
C LEU A 269 6.67 -2.36 -16.77
N PHE A 270 7.38 -1.28 -16.50
CA PHE A 270 7.54 -0.17 -17.43
C PHE A 270 8.98 0.32 -17.45
N VAL A 271 9.46 0.65 -18.66
CA VAL A 271 10.69 1.43 -18.81
C VAL A 271 10.33 2.89 -18.59
N LEU A 272 10.93 3.49 -17.56
CA LEU A 272 10.73 4.90 -17.21
C LEU A 272 12.05 5.65 -17.37
N ASN A 273 11.95 6.86 -17.90
CA ASN A 273 13.09 7.75 -18.10
C ASN A 273 13.18 8.78 -16.95
N PRO A 274 14.38 9.33 -16.69
CA PRO A 274 14.51 10.49 -15.80
C PRO A 274 13.59 11.62 -16.27
N GLY A 275 12.83 12.20 -15.33
CA GLY A 275 11.86 13.26 -15.61
C GLY A 275 10.46 12.79 -15.98
N ASP A 276 10.24 11.49 -16.21
CA ASP A 276 8.88 10.94 -16.26
C ASP A 276 8.19 11.13 -14.90
N GLU A 277 6.88 11.39 -14.90
CA GLU A 277 6.08 11.52 -13.70
C GLU A 277 4.90 10.56 -13.72
N ILE A 278 4.78 9.73 -12.68
CA ILE A 278 3.70 8.74 -12.55
C ILE A 278 2.57 9.33 -11.72
N GLN A 279 1.40 9.44 -12.35
CA GLN A 279 0.20 10.02 -11.77
C GLN A 279 -0.90 8.95 -11.64
N VAL A 280 -1.82 9.15 -10.70
CA VAL A 280 -3.03 8.33 -10.60
C VAL A 280 -4.25 9.19 -10.85
N SER A 281 -5.17 8.70 -11.68
CA SER A 281 -6.50 9.28 -11.82
C SER A 281 -7.57 8.21 -11.61
N VAL A 282 -8.72 8.63 -11.10
CA VAL A 282 -9.83 7.73 -10.81
C VAL A 282 -11.16 8.31 -11.30
N SER A 283 -11.99 7.49 -11.92
CA SER A 283 -13.40 7.80 -12.15
C SER A 283 -14.23 7.34 -10.95
N GLY A 284 -15.36 8.00 -10.69
CA GLY A 284 -16.10 7.77 -9.45
C GLY A 284 -15.33 8.21 -8.21
N TYR A 285 -14.61 9.34 -8.32
CA TYR A 285 -13.71 9.90 -7.30
C TYR A 285 -14.30 9.93 -5.89
N GLU A 286 -15.57 10.28 -5.80
CA GLU A 286 -16.36 10.36 -4.57
C GLU A 286 -16.55 9.03 -3.84
N LEU A 287 -16.35 7.94 -4.55
CA LEU A 287 -16.44 6.60 -3.99
C LEU A 287 -15.09 6.13 -3.46
N VAL A 288 -13.99 6.85 -3.68
CA VAL A 288 -12.67 6.38 -3.26
C VAL A 288 -12.46 6.63 -1.77
N ALA A 289 -12.10 5.57 -1.05
CA ALA A 289 -11.64 5.65 0.32
C ALA A 289 -10.14 5.97 0.34
N PHE A 290 -9.79 7.25 0.50
CA PHE A 290 -8.40 7.71 0.58
C PHE A 290 -7.79 7.39 1.95
N ASN A 291 -7.02 6.30 2.01
CA ASN A 291 -6.30 5.84 3.20
C ASN A 291 -4.97 5.19 2.76
N ALA A 292 -3.91 5.40 3.54
CA ALA A 292 -2.57 4.87 3.28
C ALA A 292 -2.52 3.34 3.13
N TYR A 293 -3.43 2.60 3.77
CA TYR A 293 -3.44 1.13 3.72
C TYR A 293 -4.28 0.53 2.58
N SER A 294 -5.08 1.33 1.87
CA SER A 294 -6.02 0.81 0.86
C SER A 294 -5.96 1.53 -0.49
N SER A 295 -5.60 2.81 -0.48
CA SER A 295 -5.50 3.66 -1.66
C SER A 295 -4.11 4.30 -1.76
N PHE A 296 -3.24 3.68 -2.57
CA PHE A 296 -1.83 4.05 -2.68
C PHE A 296 -1.29 3.82 -4.09
N LEU A 297 -0.18 4.48 -4.40
CA LEU A 297 0.68 4.26 -5.56
C LEU A 297 2.06 3.84 -5.05
N GLY A 298 2.66 2.84 -5.69
CA GLY A 298 4.03 2.49 -5.43
C GLY A 298 4.80 2.08 -6.67
N LEU A 299 6.11 2.11 -6.53
CA LEU A 299 7.04 1.67 -7.54
C LEU A 299 8.31 1.13 -6.91
N VAL A 300 8.96 0.21 -7.61
CA VAL A 300 10.31 -0.27 -7.29
C VAL A 300 11.10 -0.43 -8.57
N MET A 301 12.34 0.06 -8.56
CA MET A 301 13.25 -0.12 -9.69
C MET A 301 13.89 -1.51 -9.61
N LEU A 302 13.74 -2.28 -10.68
CA LEU A 302 14.26 -3.65 -10.78
C LEU A 302 15.61 -3.71 -11.50
N GLY A 303 15.93 -2.70 -12.31
CA GLY A 303 17.21 -2.65 -13.01
C GLY A 303 17.48 -1.26 -13.56
N GLY A 304 18.72 -0.79 -13.37
CA GLY A 304 19.22 0.46 -13.95
C GLY A 304 19.94 0.18 -15.26
N GLY A 305 19.55 0.89 -16.31
CA GLY A 305 20.33 0.90 -17.54
C GLY A 305 21.47 1.91 -17.42
N PRO A 306 22.70 1.58 -17.85
CA PRO A 306 23.75 2.56 -18.15
C PRO A 306 23.43 3.48 -19.35
N LEU A 307 22.24 3.38 -19.96
CA LEU A 307 22.00 3.74 -21.35
C LEU A 307 21.64 5.21 -21.63
N LEU A 308 21.74 6.13 -20.67
CA LEU A 308 21.46 7.55 -20.91
C LEU A 308 22.58 8.51 -20.46
N ALA A 309 23.74 8.00 -20.02
CA ALA A 309 24.89 8.84 -19.66
C ALA A 309 25.89 9.10 -20.81
N GLN A 310 25.59 8.67 -22.04
CA GLN A 310 26.46 8.90 -23.19
C GLN A 310 25.69 9.45 -24.40
N SER A 311 25.21 10.69 -24.28
CA SER A 311 25.09 11.57 -25.43
C SER A 311 25.13 13.03 -24.97
N ASN A 312 26.34 13.53 -24.74
CA ASN A 312 26.69 14.93 -24.96
C ASN A 312 28.18 14.93 -25.29
N VAL A 313 28.45 14.93 -26.60
CA VAL A 313 29.60 15.63 -27.18
C VAL A 313 29.33 17.12 -27.01
#